data_AF-A0A6A3BDS6-F1
#
_entry.id   AF-A0A6A3BDS6-F1
#
_cell.length_a   1.000
_cell.length_b   1.000
_cell.length_c   1.000
_cell.angle_alpha   90.00
_cell.angle_beta   90.00
_cell.angle_gamma   90.00
#
_symmetry.space_group_name_H-M   'P 1'
#
loop_
_entity.id
_entity.type
_entity.pdbx_description
1 polymer ?
#
loop_
_entity_poly.entity_id
_entity_poly.type
_entity_poly.pdbx_seq_one_letter_code
_entity_poly.pdbx_strand_id
1 'polypeptide(L)'
;MKMEGIEGDASVGGAGRYTLNPMRINSEDILFCVDVDAESIVEMKTAGITRLDSIKQAILLFVNSKLSINPDHRFAFATLSKSASWLRKEFSSDVESTIAAVRALSAASVYSGQADLTNLFRLAAHEAKKSHSQNRIFRVILIYCRSSTQPHHQWPVNQKLFTLDVMYLHDKPGPDNCPQAVYDALVDVLEHVSEYEGYIHESGHGLPRTFFRFMSMLLCHPQQRCPQDDCDIPKPLMKKSAELANGKDNVHVSTTSW
;
A
#
# COMPACT_ATOMS: atom_id res chain seq x y z
N MET A 1 -24.35 -38.43 -52.99
CA MET A 1 -23.14 -38.50 -52.15
C MET A 1 -23.58 -38.88 -50.75
N LYS A 2 -22.98 -39.94 -50.22
CA LYS A 2 -23.38 -40.62 -48.98
C LYS A 2 -22.99 -39.79 -47.76
N MET A 3 -23.92 -39.72 -46.80
CA MET A 3 -23.63 -39.43 -45.40
C MET A 3 -22.77 -40.58 -44.84
N GLU A 4 -21.59 -40.25 -44.31
CA GLU A 4 -20.86 -41.12 -43.40
C GLU A 4 -21.08 -40.58 -41.99
N GLY A 5 -21.72 -41.40 -41.16
CA GLY A 5 -21.81 -41.18 -39.72
C GLY A 5 -20.46 -41.47 -39.08
N ILE A 6 -20.02 -40.57 -38.21
CA ILE A 6 -18.96 -40.86 -37.26
C ILE A 6 -19.67 -41.29 -35.97
N GLU A 7 -19.62 -42.60 -35.72
CA GLU A 7 -20.06 -43.24 -34.48
C GLU A 7 -19.32 -42.62 -33.29
N GLY A 8 -20.09 -42.37 -32.22
CA GLY A 8 -19.57 -41.87 -30.97
C GLY A 8 -18.65 -42.89 -30.31
N ASP A 9 -17.40 -42.50 -30.10
CA ASP A 9 -16.53 -43.20 -29.16
C ASP A 9 -16.90 -42.74 -27.75
N ALA A 10 -17.72 -43.55 -27.09
CA ALA A 10 -18.07 -43.43 -25.69
C ALA A 10 -16.88 -43.87 -24.82
N SER A 11 -15.81 -43.06 -24.79
CA SER A 11 -14.80 -43.11 -23.72
C SER A 11 -15.15 -42.10 -22.64
N VAL A 12 -16.09 -42.49 -21.78
CA VAL A 12 -16.28 -41.90 -20.46
C VAL A 12 -15.02 -42.21 -19.65
N GLY A 13 -14.04 -41.30 -19.63
CA GLY A 13 -12.75 -41.59 -19.00
C GLY A 13 -11.87 -40.36 -18.79
N GLY A 14 -12.17 -39.60 -17.74
CA GLY A 14 -11.22 -38.65 -17.16
C GLY A 14 -11.36 -37.21 -17.67
N ALA A 15 -12.46 -36.55 -17.33
CA ALA A 15 -12.42 -35.10 -17.16
C ALA A 15 -11.35 -34.83 -16.09
N GLY A 16 -10.14 -34.50 -16.52
CA GLY A 16 -9.02 -34.18 -15.65
C GLY A 16 -9.48 -33.08 -14.72
N ARG A 17 -9.73 -33.44 -13.45
CA ARG A 17 -10.09 -32.47 -12.42
C ARG A 17 -8.97 -31.46 -12.39
N TYR A 18 -9.25 -30.24 -12.81
CA TYR A 18 -8.31 -29.15 -12.69
C TYR A 18 -7.93 -29.05 -11.21
N THR A 19 -6.70 -29.45 -10.90
CA THR A 19 -6.18 -29.49 -9.54
C THR A 19 -5.10 -28.43 -9.48
N LEU A 20 -5.40 -27.33 -8.82
CA LEU A 20 -4.39 -26.32 -8.53
C LEU A 20 -3.40 -26.91 -7.54
N ASN A 21 -2.11 -26.84 -7.87
CA ASN A 21 -1.08 -27.15 -6.90
C ASN A 21 -1.24 -26.18 -5.71
N PRO A 22 -1.31 -26.67 -4.46
CA PRO A 22 -1.40 -25.79 -3.31
C PRO A 22 -0.13 -24.92 -3.24
N MET A 23 -0.27 -23.62 -3.51
CA MET A 23 0.80 -22.66 -3.23
C MET A 23 0.78 -22.33 -1.75
N ARG A 24 1.90 -22.59 -1.07
CA ARG A 24 2.08 -22.11 0.30
C ARG A 24 2.37 -20.62 0.25
N ILE A 25 1.43 -19.83 0.72
CA ILE A 25 1.64 -18.39 0.95
C ILE A 25 2.43 -18.26 2.25
N ASN A 26 3.58 -17.62 2.18
CA ASN A 26 4.46 -17.43 3.33
C ASN A 26 3.87 -16.39 4.29
N SER A 27 4.09 -16.51 5.59
CA SER A 27 3.75 -15.44 6.52
C SER A 27 4.70 -14.24 6.34
N GLU A 28 4.19 -13.02 6.57
CA GLU A 28 4.95 -11.77 6.48
C GLU A 28 5.59 -11.35 7.81
N ASP A 29 6.82 -10.86 7.74
CA ASP A 29 7.41 -9.91 8.69
C ASP A 29 7.32 -8.51 8.09
N ILE A 30 6.55 -7.62 8.73
CA ILE A 30 6.23 -6.30 8.21
C ILE A 30 6.89 -5.22 9.07
N LEU A 31 7.79 -4.44 8.48
CA LEU A 31 8.39 -3.26 9.09
C LEU A 31 7.61 -2.01 8.68
N PHE A 32 6.98 -1.34 9.64
CA PHE A 32 6.51 0.03 9.44
C PHE A 32 7.67 1.00 9.66
N CYS A 33 8.00 1.80 8.63
CA CYS A 33 8.92 2.92 8.76
C CYS A 33 8.15 4.22 8.58
N VAL A 34 8.04 5.02 9.65
CA VAL A 34 7.23 6.25 9.65
C VAL A 34 8.16 7.46 9.62
N ASP A 35 8.00 8.32 8.61
CA ASP A 35 8.62 9.64 8.56
C ASP A 35 8.05 10.52 9.68
N VAL A 36 8.91 10.91 10.60
CA VAL A 36 8.58 11.71 11.78
C VAL A 36 9.01 13.16 11.64
N ASP A 37 9.21 13.64 10.41
CA ASP A 37 9.52 15.06 10.16
C ASP A 37 8.40 16.00 10.64
N ALA A 38 8.71 17.30 10.74
CA ALA A 38 7.71 18.34 11.03
C ALA A 38 6.55 18.34 10.02
N GLU A 39 6.75 17.92 8.77
CA GLU A 39 5.64 17.77 7.83
C GLU A 39 4.60 16.69 8.25
N SER A 40 4.91 15.84 9.24
CA SER A 40 3.97 14.85 9.79
C SER A 40 2.96 15.44 10.79
N ILE A 41 3.20 16.65 11.33
CA ILE A 41 2.24 17.35 12.21
C ILE A 41 1.26 18.24 11.44
N VAL A 42 1.40 18.36 10.13
CA VAL A 42 0.46 19.12 9.30
C VAL A 42 -0.93 18.53 9.42
N GLU A 43 -1.93 19.40 9.62
CA GLU A 43 -3.32 18.99 9.69
C GLU A 43 -3.80 18.41 8.36
N MET A 44 -4.53 17.31 8.47
CA MET A 44 -5.32 16.77 7.38
C MET A 44 -6.56 17.66 7.17
N LYS A 45 -7.30 17.45 6.08
CA LYS A 45 -8.54 18.22 5.78
C LYS A 45 -9.63 18.09 6.86
N THR A 46 -9.50 17.11 7.75
CA THR A 46 -10.34 17.01 8.95
C THR A 46 -9.68 17.80 10.07
N ALA A 47 -10.33 18.89 10.49
CA ALA A 47 -9.82 19.81 11.50
C ALA A 47 -9.36 19.08 12.77
N GLY A 48 -8.17 19.43 13.27
CA GLY A 48 -7.62 18.89 14.52
C GLY A 48 -7.07 17.47 14.44
N ILE A 49 -6.91 16.90 13.24
CA ILE A 49 -6.25 15.60 13.04
C ILE A 49 -4.99 15.82 12.19
N THR A 50 -3.82 15.53 12.75
CA THR A 50 -2.56 15.59 11.99
C THR A 50 -2.37 14.37 11.09
N ARG A 51 -1.43 14.45 10.13
CA ARG A 51 -1.01 13.28 9.35
C ARG A 51 -0.54 12.16 10.29
N LEU A 52 0.29 12.47 11.29
CA LEU A 52 0.77 11.49 12.25
C LEU A 52 -0.37 10.84 13.05
N ASP A 53 -1.39 11.59 13.46
CA ASP A 53 -2.56 11.01 14.13
C ASP A 53 -3.29 10.00 13.24
N SER A 54 -3.48 10.34 11.96
CA SER A 54 -4.10 9.43 11.00
C SER A 54 -3.23 8.21 10.72
N ILE A 55 -1.90 8.38 10.62
CA ILE A 55 -0.93 7.28 10.46
C ILE A 55 -1.05 6.30 11.61
N LYS A 56 -1.07 6.80 12.86
CA LYS A 56 -1.21 5.98 14.06
C LYS A 56 -2.48 5.13 14.00
N GLN A 57 -3.62 5.73 13.66
CA GLN A 57 -4.89 5.03 13.56
C GLN A 57 -4.93 4.01 12.41
N ALA A 58 -4.34 4.33 11.26
CA ALA A 58 -4.33 3.42 10.12
C ALA A 58 -3.40 2.23 10.32
N ILE A 59 -2.27 2.40 11.02
CA ILE A 59 -1.39 1.29 11.42
C ILE A 59 -2.16 0.33 12.34
N LEU A 60 -2.89 0.84 13.33
CA LEU A 60 -3.69 0.01 14.23
C LEU A 60 -4.76 -0.78 13.46
N LEU A 61 -5.48 -0.13 12.55
CA LEU A 61 -6.47 -0.81 11.70
C LEU A 61 -5.80 -1.87 10.82
N PHE A 62 -4.66 -1.54 10.21
CA PHE A 62 -3.92 -2.45 9.35
C PHE A 62 -3.51 -3.71 10.11
N VAL A 63 -2.84 -3.56 11.26
CA VAL A 63 -2.32 -4.68 12.05
C VAL A 63 -3.46 -5.61 12.49
N ASN A 64 -4.56 -5.05 13.03
CA ASN A 64 -5.72 -5.84 13.43
C ASN A 64 -6.33 -6.60 12.24
N SER A 65 -6.48 -5.93 11.09
CA SER A 65 -7.04 -6.55 9.89
C SER A 65 -6.12 -7.64 9.34
N LYS A 66 -4.81 -7.39 9.32
CA LYS A 66 -3.81 -8.32 8.79
C LYS A 66 -3.66 -9.57 9.67
N LEU A 67 -3.69 -9.41 10.99
CA LEU A 67 -3.72 -10.54 11.94
C LEU A 67 -5.02 -11.36 11.85
N SER A 68 -6.14 -10.70 11.54
CA SER A 68 -7.42 -11.40 11.31
C SER A 68 -7.38 -12.26 10.04
N ILE A 69 -6.59 -11.88 9.04
CA ILE A 69 -6.35 -12.68 7.83
C ILE A 69 -5.42 -13.85 8.12
N ASN A 70 -4.30 -13.59 8.81
CA ASN A 70 -3.37 -14.62 9.26
C ASN A 70 -2.68 -14.18 10.56
N PRO A 71 -2.89 -14.89 11.69
CA PRO A 71 -2.37 -14.50 13.00
C PRO A 71 -0.85 -14.71 13.13
N ASP A 72 -0.22 -15.39 12.18
CA ASP A 72 1.22 -15.64 12.16
C ASP A 72 2.00 -14.45 11.55
N HIS A 73 1.35 -13.40 11.03
CA HIS A 73 2.02 -12.17 10.64
C HIS A 73 2.67 -11.45 11.84
N ARG A 74 3.85 -10.87 11.64
CA ARG A 74 4.58 -10.16 12.70
C ARG A 74 4.96 -8.75 12.26
N PHE A 75 5.02 -7.83 13.23
CA PHE A 75 5.24 -6.41 12.98
C PHE A 75 6.40 -5.85 13.81
N ALA A 76 7.17 -4.97 13.19
CA ALA A 76 8.19 -4.15 13.84
C ALA A 76 8.07 -2.68 13.37
N PHE A 77 8.72 -1.77 14.09
CA PHE A 77 8.53 -0.34 13.91
C PHE A 77 9.87 0.40 13.89
N ALA A 78 10.01 1.30 12.91
CA ALA A 78 11.12 2.22 12.77
C ALA A 78 10.58 3.63 12.51
N THR A 79 11.38 4.63 12.84
CA THR A 79 11.13 6.02 12.46
C THR A 79 12.16 6.49 11.46
N LEU A 80 11.77 7.43 10.61
CA LEU A 80 12.65 8.12 9.67
C LEU A 80 12.68 9.60 10.04
N SER A 81 13.81 10.04 10.62
CA SER A 81 14.16 11.47 10.73
C SER A 81 15.20 11.77 9.63
N LYS A 82 16.41 12.19 9.97
CA LYS A 82 17.49 12.26 8.98
C LYS A 82 17.86 10.89 8.41
N SER A 83 17.83 9.86 9.25
CA SER A 83 18.02 8.46 8.85
C SER A 83 17.08 7.56 9.65
N ALA A 84 16.90 6.32 9.18
CA ALA A 84 16.02 5.36 9.85
C ALA A 84 16.63 4.86 11.17
N SER A 85 15.80 4.74 12.20
CA SER A 85 16.17 4.15 13.49
C SER A 85 15.05 3.26 14.03
N TRP A 86 15.41 2.25 14.82
CA TRP A 86 14.43 1.36 15.43
C TRP A 86 13.61 2.10 16.49
N LEU A 87 12.29 1.98 16.40
CA LEU A 87 11.37 2.30 17.48
C LEU A 87 11.07 1.05 18.31
N ARG A 88 10.88 -0.08 17.63
CA ARG A 88 10.71 -1.41 18.20
C ARG A 88 11.20 -2.45 17.22
N LYS A 89 12.24 -3.20 17.59
CA LYS A 89 12.96 -4.11 16.69
C LYS A 89 12.38 -5.52 16.68
N GLU A 90 11.79 -5.95 17.78
CA GLU A 90 11.26 -7.29 17.94
C GLU A 90 9.96 -7.46 17.13
N PHE A 91 10.02 -8.31 16.10
CA PHE A 91 8.86 -8.71 15.31
C PHE A 91 7.86 -9.49 16.19
N SER A 92 6.66 -8.97 16.33
CA SER A 92 5.61 -9.54 17.18
C SER A 92 4.25 -9.51 16.50
N SER A 93 3.41 -10.52 16.77
CA SER A 93 1.99 -10.55 16.41
C SER A 93 1.08 -9.97 17.52
N ASP A 94 1.66 -9.50 18.62
CA ASP A 94 0.93 -8.91 19.74
C ASP A 94 0.43 -7.49 19.41
N VAL A 95 -0.88 -7.28 19.56
CA VAL A 95 -1.55 -6.00 19.33
C VAL A 95 -1.13 -4.96 20.37
N GLU A 96 -0.88 -5.36 21.62
CA GLU A 96 -0.45 -4.42 22.67
C GLU A 96 0.95 -3.85 22.40
N SER A 97 1.86 -4.69 21.93
CA SER A 97 3.17 -4.27 21.41
C SER A 97 3.04 -3.23 20.30
N THR A 98 2.08 -3.40 19.38
CA THR A 98 1.76 -2.43 18.32
C THR A 98 1.21 -1.13 18.91
N ILE A 99 0.24 -1.19 19.82
CA ILE A 99 -0.34 -0.02 20.50
C ILE A 99 0.76 0.79 21.20
N ALA A 100 1.67 0.11 21.91
CA ALA A 100 2.79 0.76 22.57
C ALA A 100 3.74 1.45 21.58
N ALA A 101 4.08 0.80 20.47
CA ALA A 101 4.92 1.40 19.42
C ALA A 101 4.26 2.62 18.77
N VAL A 102 2.97 2.50 18.42
CA VAL A 102 2.19 3.58 17.81
C VAL A 102 2.05 4.78 18.77
N ARG A 103 1.87 4.55 20.06
CA ARG A 103 1.86 5.62 21.08
C ARG A 103 3.23 6.31 21.21
N ALA A 104 4.31 5.57 21.05
CA ALA A 104 5.67 6.10 21.13
C ALA A 104 6.10 6.91 19.89
N LEU A 105 5.36 6.84 18.77
CA LEU A 105 5.61 7.70 17.62
C LEU A 105 5.38 9.16 17.98
N SER A 106 6.41 9.98 17.79
CA SER A 106 6.37 11.43 17.95
C SER A 106 7.02 12.09 16.74
N ALA A 107 6.38 13.14 16.23
CA ALA A 107 6.98 14.00 15.23
C ALA A 107 8.12 14.83 15.84
N ALA A 108 9.08 15.18 14.99
CA ALA A 108 10.06 16.21 15.25
C ALA A 108 9.38 17.58 15.20
N SER A 109 9.78 18.48 16.09
CA SER A 109 9.32 19.87 16.09
C SER A 109 9.99 20.73 15.02
N VAL A 110 11.05 20.22 14.38
CA VAL A 110 11.87 20.95 13.40
C VAL A 110 12.11 20.06 12.19
N TYR A 111 12.22 20.70 11.03
CA TYR A 111 12.57 20.07 9.78
C TYR A 111 13.90 19.31 9.89
N SER A 112 13.89 18.02 9.57
CA SER A 112 15.02 17.11 9.69
C SER A 112 15.96 17.15 8.48
N GLY A 113 15.64 17.95 7.46
CA GLY A 113 16.42 18.03 6.23
C GLY A 113 16.09 16.90 5.24
N GLN A 114 17.04 16.62 4.36
CA GLN A 114 16.94 15.51 3.42
C GLN A 114 16.94 14.16 4.16
N ALA A 115 16.01 13.28 3.80
CA ALA A 115 15.92 11.93 4.36
C ALA A 115 16.92 10.98 3.69
N ASP A 116 17.73 10.28 4.48
CA ASP A 116 18.64 9.23 4.00
C ASP A 116 18.08 7.83 4.30
N LEU A 117 17.63 7.15 3.24
CA LEU A 117 17.05 5.80 3.28
C LEU A 117 18.11 4.69 3.33
N THR A 118 19.41 5.03 3.25
CA THR A 118 20.49 4.04 3.24
C THR A 118 20.42 3.09 4.43
N ASN A 119 20.20 3.63 5.64
CA ASN A 119 20.12 2.79 6.83
C ASN A 119 18.85 1.95 6.85
N LEU A 120 17.72 2.46 6.34
CA LEU A 120 16.48 1.68 6.21
C LEU A 120 16.73 0.43 5.36
N PHE A 121 17.40 0.58 4.21
CA PHE A 121 17.65 -0.54 3.31
C PHE A 121 18.64 -1.54 3.88
N ARG A 122 19.68 -1.09 4.60
CA ARG A 122 20.60 -1.99 5.33
C ARG A 122 19.86 -2.81 6.39
N LEU A 123 19.01 -2.16 7.18
CA LEU A 123 18.18 -2.82 8.19
C LEU A 123 17.21 -3.82 7.54
N ALA A 124 16.50 -3.40 6.50
CA ALA A 124 15.54 -4.21 5.78
C ALA A 124 16.21 -5.45 5.14
N ALA A 125 17.34 -5.28 4.48
CA ALA A 125 18.09 -6.38 3.88
C ALA A 125 18.62 -7.39 4.93
N HIS A 126 19.02 -6.91 6.10
CA HIS A 126 19.44 -7.78 7.20
C HIS A 126 18.26 -8.62 7.73
N GLU A 127 17.15 -7.96 8.06
CA GLU A 127 15.97 -8.66 8.58
C GLU A 127 15.32 -9.55 7.53
N ALA A 128 15.35 -9.18 6.25
CA ALA A 128 14.85 -10.04 5.18
C ALA A 128 15.56 -11.38 5.09
N LYS A 129 16.89 -11.41 5.22
CA LYS A 129 17.65 -12.68 5.27
C LYS A 129 17.23 -13.57 6.44
N LYS A 130 16.88 -12.96 7.58
CA LYS A 130 16.39 -13.66 8.78
C LYS A 130 14.97 -14.16 8.60
N SER A 131 14.08 -13.39 7.96
CA SER A 131 12.72 -13.83 7.63
C SER A 131 12.74 -14.98 6.64
N HIS A 132 13.56 -14.89 5.59
CA HIS A 132 13.71 -15.93 4.57
C HIS A 132 14.22 -17.26 5.16
N SER A 133 15.14 -17.23 6.13
CA SER A 133 15.60 -18.45 6.81
C SER A 133 14.52 -19.11 7.68
N GLN A 134 13.46 -18.37 8.01
CA GLN A 134 12.27 -18.86 8.71
C GLN A 134 11.11 -19.18 7.74
N ASN A 135 11.36 -19.18 6.43
CA ASN A 135 10.36 -19.37 5.38
C ASN A 135 9.22 -18.32 5.46
N ARG A 136 9.60 -17.05 5.66
CA ARG A 136 8.73 -15.89 5.75
C ARG A 136 9.19 -14.83 4.75
N ILE A 137 8.27 -14.02 4.26
CA ILE A 137 8.62 -12.87 3.43
C ILE A 137 8.81 -11.62 4.28
N PHE A 138 9.69 -10.72 3.84
CA PHE A 138 9.94 -9.46 4.51
C PHE A 138 9.44 -8.28 3.68
N ARG A 139 8.67 -7.41 4.34
CA ARG A 139 8.00 -6.29 3.71
C ARG A 139 8.24 -5.02 4.52
N VAL A 140 8.56 -3.94 3.83
CA VAL A 140 8.67 -2.60 4.40
C VAL A 140 7.50 -1.78 3.91
N ILE A 141 6.77 -1.15 4.83
CA ILE A 141 5.77 -0.11 4.50
C ILE A 141 6.36 1.22 4.97
N LEU A 142 6.85 2.01 4.02
CA LEU A 142 7.37 3.36 4.25
C LEU A 142 6.22 4.37 4.17
N ILE A 143 6.00 5.11 5.23
CA ILE A 143 5.05 6.23 5.26
C ILE A 143 5.87 7.52 5.23
N TYR A 144 5.91 8.19 4.08
CA TYR A 144 6.76 9.35 3.82
C TYR A 144 5.93 10.63 3.80
N CYS A 145 6.38 11.67 4.52
CA CYS A 145 5.59 12.90 4.72
C CYS A 145 6.25 14.18 4.18
N ARG A 146 7.54 14.14 3.84
CA ARG A 146 8.25 15.32 3.32
C ARG A 146 7.90 15.60 1.87
N SER A 147 7.59 16.84 1.55
CA SER A 147 7.28 17.26 0.19
C SER A 147 8.31 18.22 -0.40
N SER A 148 9.22 18.74 0.42
CA SER A 148 10.19 19.77 0.05
C SER A 148 11.55 19.25 -0.41
N THR A 149 11.91 18.01 -0.09
CA THR A 149 13.18 17.40 -0.52
C THR A 149 13.03 15.94 -0.89
N GLN A 150 13.71 15.52 -1.96
CA GLN A 150 13.78 14.12 -2.39
C GLN A 150 14.55 13.27 -1.35
N PRO A 151 14.12 12.04 -1.06
CA PRO A 151 14.94 11.12 -0.31
C PRO A 151 16.22 10.79 -1.07
N HIS A 152 17.29 10.46 -0.34
CA HIS A 152 18.54 9.98 -0.90
C HIS A 152 18.88 8.60 -0.33
N HIS A 153 19.66 7.82 -1.07
CA HIS A 153 20.24 6.58 -0.57
C HIS A 153 21.55 6.21 -1.29
N GLN A 154 22.38 5.44 -0.59
CA GLN A 154 23.56 4.76 -1.10
C GLN A 154 23.33 3.25 -0.98
N TRP A 155 22.59 2.70 -1.93
CA TRP A 155 22.25 1.28 -1.96
C TRP A 155 22.56 0.70 -3.33
N PRO A 156 23.17 -0.50 -3.40
CA PRO A 156 23.42 -1.14 -4.69
C PRO A 156 22.12 -1.32 -5.49
N VAL A 157 22.16 -0.91 -6.75
CA VAL A 157 21.08 -1.11 -7.71
C VAL A 157 20.78 -2.61 -7.81
N ASN A 158 19.50 -2.99 -7.85
CA ASN A 158 18.99 -4.36 -8.03
C ASN A 158 19.27 -5.35 -6.89
N GLN A 159 19.64 -4.90 -5.69
CA GLN A 159 19.63 -5.75 -4.50
C GLN A 159 18.22 -5.86 -3.91
N LYS A 160 17.40 -6.71 -4.54
CA LYS A 160 15.97 -6.93 -4.24
C LYS A 160 15.77 -8.05 -3.22
N LEU A 161 15.95 -7.73 -1.94
CA LEU A 161 15.86 -8.71 -0.84
C LEU A 161 14.55 -8.65 -0.05
N PHE A 162 13.79 -7.57 -0.22
CA PHE A 162 12.54 -7.32 0.50
C PHE A 162 11.55 -6.63 -0.43
N THR A 163 10.27 -6.57 -0.06
CA THR A 163 9.29 -5.77 -0.79
C THR A 163 9.11 -4.42 -0.12
N LEU A 164 9.15 -3.32 -0.88
CA LEU A 164 8.84 -1.98 -0.39
C LEU A 164 7.47 -1.54 -0.89
N ASP A 165 6.64 -1.06 0.02
CA ASP A 165 5.48 -0.24 -0.29
C ASP A 165 5.67 1.16 0.26
N VAL A 166 5.13 2.15 -0.45
CA VAL A 166 5.24 3.56 -0.09
C VAL A 166 3.86 4.18 0.02
N MET A 167 3.66 4.89 1.12
CA MET A 167 2.52 5.76 1.34
C MET A 167 3.02 7.20 1.44
N TYR A 168 2.83 7.97 0.36
CA TYR A 168 3.32 9.32 0.25
C TYR A 168 2.24 10.34 0.60
N LEU A 169 2.44 11.08 1.70
CA LEU A 169 1.55 12.12 2.17
C LEU A 169 2.20 13.49 1.96
N HIS A 170 1.52 14.38 1.25
CA HIS A 170 2.06 15.69 0.94
C HIS A 170 0.97 16.75 0.76
N ASP A 171 1.39 18.01 0.82
CA ASP A 171 0.55 19.13 0.41
C ASP A 171 0.60 19.30 -1.11
N LYS A 172 -0.33 20.10 -1.63
CA LYS A 172 -0.29 20.46 -3.04
C LYS A 172 1.05 21.12 -3.41
N PRO A 173 1.47 20.99 -4.68
CA PRO A 173 2.59 21.77 -5.19
C PRO A 173 2.41 23.26 -4.89
N GLY A 174 3.46 23.87 -4.38
CA GLY A 174 3.58 25.28 -4.02
C GLY A 174 5.03 25.74 -4.13
N PRO A 175 5.32 27.01 -3.80
CA PRO A 175 6.67 27.58 -3.95
C PRO A 175 7.75 26.87 -3.11
N ASP A 176 7.34 26.31 -1.97
CA ASP A 176 8.25 25.75 -0.96
C ASP A 176 8.34 24.22 -0.99
N ASN A 177 7.69 23.55 -1.96
CA ASN A 177 7.74 22.10 -2.08
C ASN A 177 7.82 21.59 -3.53
N CYS A 178 8.17 20.32 -3.69
CA CYS A 178 8.39 19.66 -4.98
C CYS A 178 7.84 18.22 -4.98
N PRO A 179 6.54 18.01 -4.66
CA PRO A 179 6.01 16.67 -4.43
C PRO A 179 6.11 15.72 -5.63
N GLN A 180 6.08 16.23 -6.86
CA GLN A 180 6.30 15.39 -8.05
C GLN A 180 7.72 14.81 -8.06
N ALA A 181 8.74 15.62 -7.82
CA ALA A 181 10.12 15.15 -7.80
C ALA A 181 10.37 14.16 -6.66
N VAL A 182 9.69 14.35 -5.52
CA VAL A 182 9.72 13.40 -4.40
C VAL A 182 9.04 12.08 -4.78
N TYR A 183 7.87 12.15 -5.42
CA TYR A 183 7.15 10.97 -5.90
C TYR A 183 8.01 10.17 -6.88
N ASP A 184 8.60 10.83 -7.89
CA ASP A 184 9.46 10.20 -8.89
C ASP A 184 10.65 9.49 -8.22
N ALA A 185 11.31 10.15 -7.25
CA ALA A 185 12.39 9.54 -6.48
C ALA A 185 11.95 8.32 -5.63
N LEU A 186 10.71 8.33 -5.12
CA LEU A 186 10.15 7.20 -4.37
C LEU A 186 9.76 6.04 -5.30
N VAL A 187 9.28 6.31 -6.51
CA VAL A 187 9.06 5.30 -7.56
C VAL A 187 10.37 4.63 -7.92
N ASP A 188 11.41 5.42 -8.22
CA ASP A 188 12.75 4.89 -8.52
C ASP A 188 13.24 3.98 -7.39
N VAL A 189 13.15 4.43 -6.14
CA VAL A 189 13.52 3.63 -4.97
C VAL A 189 12.77 2.29 -4.94
N LEU A 190 11.46 2.31 -5.16
CA LEU A 190 10.60 1.15 -5.10
C LEU A 190 10.96 0.11 -6.18
N GLU A 191 11.26 0.56 -7.40
CA GLU A 191 11.72 -0.30 -8.50
C GLU A 191 13.08 -0.97 -8.20
N HIS A 192 13.98 -0.26 -7.53
CA HIS A 192 15.34 -0.72 -7.26
C HIS A 192 15.44 -1.78 -6.15
N VAL A 193 14.56 -1.72 -5.13
CA VAL A 193 14.70 -2.54 -3.92
C VAL A 193 13.67 -3.65 -3.77
N SER A 194 12.55 -3.60 -4.50
CA SER A 194 11.42 -4.52 -4.26
C SER A 194 11.59 -5.88 -4.92
N GLU A 195 11.53 -6.95 -4.11
CA GLU A 195 11.54 -8.37 -4.52
C GLU A 195 10.26 -8.77 -5.25
N TYR A 196 9.10 -8.48 -4.65
CA TYR A 196 7.80 -8.57 -5.30
C TYR A 196 7.37 -7.17 -5.79
N GLU A 197 6.34 -7.09 -6.62
CA GLU A 197 5.72 -5.83 -7.04
C GLU A 197 5.50 -4.93 -5.82
N GLY A 198 6.09 -3.75 -5.77
CA GLY A 198 5.89 -2.74 -4.72
C GLY A 198 4.73 -1.82 -5.08
N TYR A 199 3.93 -1.40 -4.11
CA TYR A 199 2.87 -0.42 -4.32
C TYR A 199 3.28 0.96 -3.81
N ILE A 200 2.96 2.01 -4.57
CA ILE A 200 3.08 3.40 -4.14
C ILE A 200 1.72 4.09 -4.24
N HIS A 201 1.26 4.62 -3.11
CA HIS A 201 0.04 5.42 -3.04
C HIS A 201 0.37 6.83 -2.56
N GLU A 202 -0.10 7.82 -3.30
CA GLU A 202 0.01 9.23 -2.91
C GLU A 202 -1.34 9.78 -2.45
N SER A 203 -1.31 10.67 -1.45
CA SER A 203 -2.48 11.42 -1.02
C SER A 203 -2.14 12.89 -0.86
N GLY A 204 -2.18 13.62 -1.98
CA GLY A 204 -2.27 15.08 -1.95
C GLY A 204 -3.54 15.53 -1.23
N HIS A 205 -3.46 16.64 -0.50
CA HIS A 205 -4.56 17.25 0.27
C HIS A 205 -4.95 16.62 1.61
N GLY A 206 -4.35 15.50 2.01
CA GLY A 206 -4.56 14.93 3.35
C GLY A 206 -6.03 14.65 3.70
N LEU A 207 -6.81 13.95 2.86
CA LEU A 207 -8.10 13.40 3.31
C LEU A 207 -7.85 12.08 4.06
N PRO A 208 -8.19 11.95 5.37
CA PRO A 208 -7.93 10.72 6.10
C PRO A 208 -8.54 9.50 5.41
N ARG A 209 -9.80 9.60 4.96
CA ARG A 209 -10.51 8.51 4.26
C ARG A 209 -9.72 7.95 3.07
N THR A 210 -9.04 8.80 2.31
CA THR A 210 -8.23 8.36 1.15
C THR A 210 -7.02 7.57 1.62
N PHE A 211 -6.32 8.06 2.63
CA PHE A 211 -5.19 7.37 3.25
C PHE A 211 -5.59 6.01 3.85
N PHE A 212 -6.70 5.95 4.61
CA PHE A 212 -7.21 4.68 5.13
C PHE A 212 -7.55 3.68 4.03
N ARG A 213 -8.17 4.14 2.93
CA ARG A 213 -8.44 3.28 1.75
C ARG A 213 -7.15 2.68 1.21
N PHE A 214 -6.11 3.49 1.01
CA PHE A 214 -4.83 3.00 0.51
C PHE A 214 -4.14 2.06 1.48
N MET A 215 -4.19 2.33 2.79
CA MET A 215 -3.72 1.39 3.81
C MET A 215 -4.47 0.06 3.77
N SER A 216 -5.78 0.06 3.49
CA SER A 216 -6.54 -1.17 3.26
C SER A 216 -6.13 -1.90 1.97
N MET A 217 -5.77 -1.19 0.90
CA MET A 217 -5.23 -1.81 -0.31
C MET A 217 -3.93 -2.57 -0.03
N LEU A 218 -3.07 -1.99 0.82
CA LEU A 218 -1.83 -2.62 1.26
C LEU A 218 -2.06 -3.88 2.13
N LEU A 219 -3.29 -4.24 2.53
CA LEU A 219 -3.54 -5.53 3.20
C LEU A 219 -3.29 -6.72 2.28
N CYS A 220 -3.29 -6.54 0.96
CA CYS A 220 -2.96 -7.61 0.03
C CYS A 220 -1.57 -8.20 0.31
N HIS A 221 -1.44 -9.52 0.11
CA HIS A 221 -0.19 -10.22 0.32
C HIS A 221 0.73 -10.02 -0.90
N PRO A 222 2.04 -9.70 -0.74
CA PRO A 222 2.94 -9.48 -1.87
C PRO A 222 2.99 -10.61 -2.91
N GLN A 223 2.93 -11.87 -2.48
CA GLN A 223 2.89 -13.04 -3.38
C GLN A 223 1.54 -13.25 -4.10
N GLN A 224 0.49 -12.50 -3.75
CA GLN A 224 -0.87 -12.73 -4.27
C GLN A 224 -1.48 -11.52 -4.97
N ARG A 225 -0.95 -10.31 -4.74
CA ARG A 225 -1.46 -9.09 -5.37
C ARG A 225 -1.07 -9.04 -6.86
N CYS A 226 -1.93 -8.43 -7.66
CA CYS A 226 -1.64 -8.09 -9.05
C CYS A 226 -0.66 -6.90 -9.12
N PRO A 227 -0.17 -6.53 -10.31
CA PRO A 227 0.42 -5.21 -10.54
C PRO A 227 -0.53 -4.09 -10.08
N GLN A 228 0.03 -2.98 -9.59
CA GLN A 228 -0.81 -1.90 -9.05
C GLN A 228 -1.76 -1.32 -10.10
N ASP A 229 -1.31 -1.22 -11.36
CA ASP A 229 -2.09 -0.70 -12.49
C ASP A 229 -3.28 -1.58 -12.87
N ASP A 230 -3.23 -2.87 -12.53
CA ASP A 230 -4.30 -3.84 -12.77
C ASP A 230 -5.32 -3.89 -11.61
N CYS A 231 -5.06 -3.16 -10.52
CA CYS A 231 -5.90 -3.18 -9.33
C CYS A 231 -7.18 -2.34 -9.54
N ASP A 232 -8.22 -2.94 -10.13
CA ASP A 232 -9.53 -2.31 -10.27
C ASP A 232 -10.36 -2.46 -8.98
N ILE A 233 -10.42 -1.40 -8.17
CA ILE A 233 -11.34 -1.34 -7.04
C ILE A 233 -12.68 -0.78 -7.52
N PRO A 234 -13.79 -1.54 -7.40
CA PRO A 234 -15.10 -1.10 -7.82
C PRO A 234 -15.44 0.29 -7.28
N LYS A 235 -15.80 1.20 -8.18
CA LYS A 235 -16.22 2.55 -7.80
C LYS A 235 -17.43 2.46 -6.85
N PRO A 236 -17.52 3.35 -5.83
CA PRO A 236 -18.64 3.35 -4.91
C PRO A 236 -19.98 3.40 -5.65
N LEU A 237 -20.88 2.46 -5.35
CA LEU A 237 -22.19 2.31 -6.01
C LEU A 237 -23.09 3.57 -5.89
N MET A 238 -22.77 4.48 -4.96
CA MET A 238 -23.60 5.65 -4.65
C MET A 238 -23.50 6.82 -5.65
N LYS A 239 -22.75 6.70 -6.75
CA LYS A 239 -22.65 7.75 -7.78
C LYS A 239 -23.60 7.59 -8.98
N LYS A 240 -24.65 6.76 -8.89
CA LYS A 240 -25.60 6.52 -10.00
C LYS A 240 -27.02 7.07 -9.78
N SER A 241 -27.22 8.01 -8.85
CA SER A 241 -28.57 8.54 -8.54
C SER A 241 -28.80 10.01 -8.95
N ALA A 242 -27.85 10.70 -9.59
CA ALA A 242 -28.03 12.11 -9.94
C ALA A 242 -28.28 12.37 -11.44
N GLU A 243 -28.02 11.42 -12.33
CA GLU A 243 -28.15 11.63 -13.78
C GLU A 243 -29.50 11.21 -14.37
N LEU A 244 -30.31 10.45 -13.63
CA LEU A 244 -31.65 10.01 -14.10
C LEU A 244 -32.78 11.00 -13.76
N ALA A 245 -32.51 12.08 -13.03
CA ALA A 245 -33.53 13.02 -12.57
C ALA A 245 -33.69 14.29 -13.44
N ASN A 246 -32.93 14.42 -14.54
CA ASN A 246 -32.97 15.64 -15.37
C ASN A 246 -33.35 15.41 -16.84
N GLY A 247 -33.93 14.27 -17.17
CA GLY A 247 -34.61 14.05 -18.45
C GLY A 247 -36.04 14.57 -18.38
N LYS A 248 -36.23 15.90 -18.45
CA LYS A 248 -37.57 16.47 -18.64
C LYS A 248 -38.10 16.08 -20.01
N ASP A 249 -39.32 15.57 -19.97
CA ASP A 249 -40.21 15.24 -21.07
C ASP A 249 -40.21 16.32 -22.17
N ASN A 250 -39.94 15.90 -23.41
CA ASN A 250 -40.38 16.61 -24.60
C ASN A 250 -40.99 15.57 -25.56
N VAL A 251 -42.23 15.19 -25.26
CA VAL A 251 -43.06 14.41 -26.18
C VAL A 251 -43.53 15.38 -27.27
N HIS A 252 -42.96 15.24 -28.46
CA HIS A 252 -43.39 15.93 -29.66
C HIS A 252 -44.73 15.32 -30.12
N VAL A 253 -45.86 15.96 -29.81
CA VAL A 253 -47.15 15.61 -30.39
C VAL A 253 -47.18 16.13 -31.83
N SER A 254 -47.20 15.20 -32.79
CA SER A 254 -47.42 15.52 -34.21
C SER A 254 -48.91 15.56 -34.48
N THR A 255 -49.45 16.74 -34.76
CA THR A 255 -50.81 16.92 -35.25
C THR A 255 -50.84 16.71 -36.76
N THR A 256 -51.47 15.62 -37.22
CA THR A 256 -51.94 15.48 -38.60
C THR A 256 -53.39 15.89 -38.66
N SER A 257 -53.67 16.92 -39.44
CA SER A 257 -55.00 17.41 -39.80
C SER A 257 -55.63 16.56 -40.90
N TRP A 258 -56.89 16.16 -40.69
CA TRP A 258 -57.98 16.30 -41.66
C TRP A 258 -59.17 16.92 -40.93
#